data_AF-A0A7K0UTG9-F1
#
_entry.id   AF-A0A7K0UTG9-F1
#
_cell.length_a   1.000
_cell.length_b   1.000
_cell.length_c   1.000
_cell.angle_alpha   90.00
_cell.angle_beta   90.00
_cell.angle_gamma   90.00
#
_symmetry.space_group_name_H-M   'P 1'
#
loop_
_entity.id
_entity.type
_entity.pdbx_description
1 polymer ?
#
loop_
_entity_poly.entity_id
_entity_poly.type
_entity_poly.pdbx_seq_one_letter_code
_entity_poly.pdbx_strand_id
1 'polypeptide(L)' 'GYHRVRRVARTIADLAGAPQMIDETHLHLALLLRVDFASGLRTREVSI' A
#
# COMPACT_ATOMS: atom_id res chain seq x y z
N GLY A 1 6.73 5.75 -6.61
CA GLY A 1 5.51 5.63 -5.78
C GLY A 1 4.51 4.69 -6.43
N TYR A 2 4.05 5.03 -7.62
CA TYR A 2 3.02 4.30 -8.36
C TYR A 2 3.30 2.80 -8.59
N HIS A 3 4.53 2.39 -8.93
CA HIS A 3 4.86 0.96 -9.07
C HIS A 3 4.66 0.15 -7.78
N ARG A 4 4.92 0.76 -6.61
CA ARG A 4 4.68 0.10 -5.32
C ARG A 4 3.19 -0.09 -5.08
N VAL A 5 2.40 0.95 -5.31
CA VAL A 5 0.93 0.91 -5.22
C VAL A 5 0.37 -0.17 -6.14
N ARG A 6 0.85 -0.26 -7.40
CA ARG A 6 0.42 -1.32 -8.33
C ARG A 6 0.74 -2.73 -7.86
N ARG A 7 1.87 -2.95 -7.17
CA ARG A 7 2.18 -4.28 -6.60
C ARG A 7 1.20 -4.65 -5.50
N VAL A 8 0.93 -3.70 -4.59
CA VAL A 8 -0.02 -3.92 -3.49
C VAL A 8 -1.43 -4.15 -4.04
N ALA A 9 -1.89 -3.35 -5.01
CA ALA A 9 -3.20 -3.53 -5.65
C ALA A 9 -3.34 -4.91 -6.31
N ARG A 10 -2.28 -5.42 -6.94
CA ARG A 10 -2.28 -6.78 -7.49
C ARG A 10 -2.44 -7.83 -6.39
N THR A 11 -1.67 -7.72 -5.31
CA THR A 11 -1.81 -8.64 -4.17
C THR A 11 -3.22 -8.62 -3.58
N ILE A 12 -3.85 -7.45 -3.48
CA ILE A 12 -5.23 -7.35 -3.00
C ILE A 12 -6.19 -8.07 -3.96
N ALA A 13 -6.04 -7.88 -5.27
CA ALA A 13 -6.85 -8.58 -6.29
C ALA A 13 -6.65 -10.10 -6.24
N ASP A 14 -5.42 -10.55 -6.05
CA ASP A 14 -5.07 -11.96 -5.88
C ASP A 14 -5.78 -12.54 -4.63
N LEU A 15 -5.74 -11.83 -3.51
CA LEU A 15 -6.42 -12.22 -2.26
C LEU A 15 -7.96 -12.19 -2.37
N ALA A 16 -8.50 -11.33 -3.22
CA ALA A 16 -9.93 -11.28 -3.53
C ALA A 16 -10.37 -12.40 -4.50
N GLY A 17 -9.45 -13.23 -5.00
CA GLY A 17 -9.75 -14.29 -5.96
C GLY A 17 -9.98 -13.78 -7.39
N ALA A 18 -9.58 -12.54 -7.69
CA ALA A 18 -9.75 -11.90 -9.00
C ALA A 18 -8.42 -11.40 -9.58
N PRO A 19 -7.38 -12.25 -9.71
CA PRO A 19 -6.01 -11.83 -10.06
C PRO A 19 -5.89 -11.17 -11.44
N GLN A 20 -6.81 -11.48 -12.36
CA GLN A 20 -6.86 -10.91 -13.71
C GLN A 20 -7.45 -9.50 -13.77
N MET A 21 -8.08 -9.02 -12.69
CA MET A 21 -8.80 -7.74 -12.67
C MET A 21 -8.31 -6.86 -11.54
N ILE A 22 -7.63 -5.78 -11.91
CA ILE A 22 -7.30 -4.69 -10.98
C ILE A 22 -8.25 -3.54 -11.31
N ASP A 23 -9.18 -3.27 -10.40
CA ASP A 23 -10.15 -2.19 -10.53
C ASP A 23 -9.85 -1.06 -9.53
N GLU A 24 -10.76 -0.08 -9.48
CA GLU A 24 -10.66 1.06 -8.58
C GLU A 24 -10.61 0.66 -7.10
N THR A 25 -11.35 -0.36 -6.70
CA THR A 25 -11.40 -0.85 -5.31
C THR A 25 -10.02 -1.31 -4.85
N HIS A 26 -9.34 -2.13 -5.66
CA HIS A 26 -7.99 -2.61 -5.33
C HIS A 26 -6.97 -1.47 -5.26
N LEU A 27 -7.09 -0.48 -6.15
CA LEU A 27 -6.21 0.68 -6.17
C LEU A 27 -6.45 1.58 -4.94
N HIS A 28 -7.71 1.82 -4.59
CA HIS A 28 -8.12 2.62 -3.45
C HIS A 28 -7.58 2.01 -2.14
N LEU A 29 -7.77 0.70 -1.95
CA LEU A 29 -7.24 -0.03 -0.79
C LEU A 29 -5.70 0.04 -0.71
N ALA A 30 -5.00 -0.10 -1.85
CA ALA A 30 -3.54 0.01 -1.90
C ALA A 30 -3.03 1.42 -1.52
N LEU A 31 -3.80 2.47 -1.83
CA LEU A 31 -3.48 3.84 -1.44
C LEU A 31 -3.74 4.08 0.06
N LEU A 32 -4.80 3.51 0.63
CA LEU A 32 -5.07 3.58 2.08
C LEU A 32 -3.97 2.90 2.91
N LEU A 33 -3.41 1.79 2.42
CA LEU A 33 -2.31 1.07 3.08
C LEU A 33 -0.95 1.77 2.95
N ARG A 34 -0.86 2.89 2.23
CA ARG A 34 0.40 3.59 2.01
C ARG A 34 0.88 4.24 3.30
N VAL A 35 1.86 3.61 3.95
CA VAL A 35 2.65 4.24 5.01
C VAL A 35 3.67 5.18 4.36
N ASP A 36 3.63 6.46 4.71
CA ASP A 36 4.70 7.39 4.32
C ASP A 36 5.96 7.07 5.13
N PHE A 37 6.93 6.41 4.50
CA PHE A 37 8.22 6.07 5.11
C PHE A 37 9.00 7.28 5.67
N ALA A 38 8.63 8.52 5.32
CA ALA A 38 9.21 9.74 5.88
C ALA A 38 8.83 9.99 7.36
N SER A 39 7.82 9.30 7.91
CA SER A 39 7.48 9.34 9.34
C SER A 39 8.28 8.31 10.17
N GLY A 40 8.78 7.25 9.53
CA GLY A 40 9.54 6.18 10.19
C GLY A 40 11.00 6.54 10.54
N LEU A 41 11.59 7.54 9.90
CA LEU A 41 12.95 8.01 10.20
C LEU A 41 13.01 9.08 11.32
N ARG A 42 11.85 9.62 11.76
CA ARG A 42 11.76 10.65 12.81
C ARG A 42 11.16 10.14 14.13
N THR A 43 10.87 8.85 14.26
CA THR A 43 10.35 8.24 15.49
C THR A 43 11.47 7.56 16.29
N ARG A 44 12.68 8.14 16.27
CA ARG A 44 13.82 7.62 17.03
C ARG A 44 14.59 8.72 17.75
N GLU A 45 13.91 9.78 18.17
CA GLU A 45 14.41 10.77 19.13
C GLU A 45 13.26 11.30 19.99
N VAL A 46 12.55 10.41 20.69
CA VAL A 46 11.88 10.77 21.95
C VAL A 46 12.07 9.58 22.88
N SER A 47 13.29 9.47 23.42
CA SER A 47 13.52 8.81 24.70
C SER A 47 13.79 9.93 25.69
N ILE A 48 13.05 9.84 26.80
CA ILE A 48 12.97 10.71 27.99
C ILE A 48 14.34 11.12 28.52
#